data_AF-A0A258AQ71-F1
#
_entry.id   AF-A0A258AQ71-F1
#
_cell.length_a   1.000
_cell.length_b   1.000
_cell.length_c   1.000
_cell.angle_alpha   90.00
_cell.angle_beta   90.00
_cell.angle_gamma   90.00
#
_symmetry.space_group_name_H-M   'P 1'
#
loop_
_entity.id
_entity.type
_entity.pdbx_description
1 polymer ?
#
loop_
_entity_poly.entity_id
_entity_poly.type
_entity_poly.pdbx_seq_one_letter_code
_entity_poly.pdbx_strand_id
1 'polypeptide(L)' 'MTRLRGRAPRGKRLHAAAPCGRWQSTTMISSIRLDGTTACMHLSGAVDTAAFVAYIGQVLCPTLKQGDIVVMDN' A
#
# COMPACT_ATOMS: atom_id res chain seq x y z
N MET A 1 -8.58 -0.22 -11.35
CA MET A 1 -9.68 -0.80 -10.55
C MET A 1 -11.01 -0.43 -11.20
N THR A 2 -11.64 -1.39 -11.89
CA THR A 2 -12.95 -1.19 -12.56
C THR A 2 -13.94 -2.17 -11.96
N ARG A 3 -15.16 -1.72 -11.65
CA ARG A 3 -16.17 -2.61 -11.07
C ARG A 3 -16.51 -3.75 -12.04
N LEU A 4 -16.45 -5.00 -11.57
CA LEU A 4 -16.78 -6.17 -12.37
C LEU A 4 -18.28 -6.34 -12.62
N ARG A 5 -19.13 -5.71 -11.79
CA ARG A 5 -20.60 -5.83 -11.85
C ARG A 5 -21.25 -4.51 -11.44
N GLY A 6 -22.47 -4.28 -11.91
CA GLY A 6 -23.34 -3.22 -11.41
C GLY A 6 -24.81 -3.56 -11.60
N ARG A 7 -25.70 -2.71 -11.09
CA ARG A 7 -27.15 -2.91 -11.14
C ARG A 7 -27.85 -1.65 -11.66
N ALA A 8 -28.86 -1.85 -12.50
CA ALA A 8 -29.77 -0.81 -12.96
C ALA A 8 -31.21 -1.35 -12.93
N PRO A 9 -32.23 -0.48 -12.84
CA PRO A 9 -33.63 -0.89 -12.97
C PRO A 9 -33.88 -1.66 -14.27
N ARG A 10 -34.86 -2.58 -14.24
CA ARG A 10 -35.22 -3.37 -15.42
C ARG A 10 -35.55 -2.46 -16.60
N GLY A 11 -34.93 -2.72 -17.75
CA GLY A 11 -35.09 -1.90 -18.97
C GLY A 11 -34.23 -0.63 -19.03
N LYS A 12 -33.37 -0.37 -18.03
CA LYS A 12 -32.42 0.75 -18.05
C LYS A 12 -31.00 0.24 -18.25
N ARG A 13 -30.22 0.95 -19.08
CA ARG A 13 -28.79 0.67 -19.26
C ARG A 13 -28.03 1.16 -18.03
N LEU A 14 -27.13 0.32 -17.53
CA LEU A 14 -26.15 0.72 -16.51
C LEU A 14 -25.05 1.53 -17.19
N HIS A 15 -24.85 2.77 -16.76
CA HIS A 15 -23.68 3.57 -17.11
C HIS A 15 -22.66 3.48 -15.96
N ALA A 16 -21.42 3.20 -16.29
CA ALA A 16 -20.32 3.17 -15.34
C ALA A 16 -19.09 3.84 -15.94
N ALA A 17 -18.30 4.49 -15.08
CA ALA A 17 -16.97 4.96 -15.43
C ALA A 17 -15.94 3.92 -15.00
N ALA A 18 -14.94 3.72 -15.86
CA ALA A 18 -13.71 3.04 -15.49
C ALA A 18 -12.61 4.11 -15.37
N PRO A 19 -11.61 3.94 -14.49
CA PRO A 19 -10.45 4.83 -14.49
C PRO A 19 -9.76 4.71 -15.86
N CYS A 20 -9.86 5.75 -16.68
CA CYS A 20 -9.18 5.91 -17.95
C CYS A 20 -8.13 7.01 -17.78
N GLY A 21 -6.96 6.64 -17.27
CA GLY A 21 -5.83 7.54 -17.04
C GLY A 21 -4.51 6.78 -17.00
N ARG A 22 -3.39 7.52 -16.97
CA ARG A 22 -2.05 6.92 -16.78
C ARG A 22 -1.98 6.40 -15.34
N TRP A 23 -1.88 5.09 -15.16
CA TRP A 23 -1.76 4.49 -13.83
C TRP A 23 -0.54 5.07 -13.11
N GLN A 24 -0.78 5.80 -12.03
CA GLN A 24 0.25 6.12 -11.05
C GLN A 24 0.08 5.13 -9.91
N SER A 25 1.01 4.19 -9.80
CA SER A 25 1.05 3.28 -8.66
C SER A 25 1.55 4.06 -7.45
N THR A 26 0.88 3.92 -6.31
CA THR A 26 1.42 4.33 -5.01
C THR A 26 1.70 3.06 -4.24
N THR A 27 2.96 2.87 -3.84
CA THR A 27 3.38 1.73 -3.02
C THR A 27 3.45 2.16 -1.56
N MET A 28 2.99 1.28 -0.68
CA MET A 28 3.05 1.43 0.77
C MET A 28 3.95 0.32 1.33
N ILE A 29 4.97 0.70 2.09
CA ILE A 29 5.78 -0.22 2.88
C ILE A 29 5.40 -0.01 4.34
N SER A 30 5.09 -1.09 5.05
CA SER A 30 4.73 -1.01 6.46
C SER A 30 5.19 -2.22 7.25
N SER A 31 5.35 -2.03 8.54
CA SER A 31 5.51 -3.05 9.56
C SER A 31 4.34 -2.97 10.52
N ILE A 32 3.93 -4.13 11.05
CA ILE A 32 2.85 -4.25 12.03
C ILE A 32 3.38 -5.06 13.22
N ARG A 33 3.07 -4.62 14.43
CA ARG A 33 3.38 -5.33 15.68
C ARG A 33 2.14 -6.04 16.22
N LEU A 34 2.35 -6.98 17.15
CA LEU A 34 1.26 -7.73 17.79
C LEU A 34 0.27 -6.84 18.55
N ASP A 35 0.73 -5.67 19.03
CA ASP A 35 -0.12 -4.67 19.69
C ASP A 35 -0.89 -3.77 18.70
N GLY A 36 -0.75 -4.02 17.39
CA GLY A 36 -1.40 -3.27 16.32
C GLY A 36 -0.70 -1.97 15.95
N THR A 37 0.43 -1.61 16.58
CA THR A 37 1.20 -0.43 16.19
C THR A 37 1.91 -0.66 14.85
N THR A 38 2.03 0.40 14.06
CA THR A 38 2.56 0.33 12.70
C THR A 38 3.59 1.41 12.42
N ALA A 39 4.63 1.08 11.65
CA ALA A 39 5.48 2.05 10.99
C ALA A 39 5.21 1.97 9.48
N CYS A 40 4.99 3.10 8.80
CA CYS A 40 4.54 3.10 7.40
C CYS A 40 5.17 4.24 6.60
N MET A 41 5.47 3.96 5.32
CA MET A 41 5.93 4.94 4.33
C MET A 41 5.20 4.72 3.00
N HIS A 42 4.83 5.81 2.34
CA HIS A 42 4.19 5.80 1.03
C HIS A 42 5.11 6.45 0.00
N LEU A 43 5.17 5.88 -1.20
CA LEU A 43 5.92 6.43 -2.32
C LEU A 43 5.17 6.23 -3.63
N SER A 44 5.43 7.13 -4.58
CA SER A 44 4.96 6.96 -5.96
C SER A 44 5.88 5.98 -6.71
N GLY A 45 5.28 5.06 -7.46
CA GLY A 45 6.01 4.04 -8.22
C GLY A 45 6.34 2.79 -7.40
N ALA A 46 7.16 1.93 -8.00
CA ALA A 46 7.66 0.72 -7.35
C ALA A 46 8.72 1.05 -6.29
N VAL A 47 8.86 0.17 -5.30
CA VAL A 47 9.94 0.25 -4.32
C VAL A 47 11.22 -0.23 -4.98
N ASP A 48 12.28 0.57 -4.84
CA ASP A 48 13.65 0.17 -5.15
C ASP A 48 14.46 0.03 -3.85
N THR A 49 15.72 -0.39 -4.01
CA THR A 49 16.63 -0.57 -2.87
C THR A 49 16.82 0.72 -2.06
N ALA A 50 16.88 1.89 -2.71
CA ALA A 50 17.10 3.15 -2.02
C ALA A 50 15.89 3.56 -1.17
N ALA A 51 14.68 3.41 -1.72
CA ALA A 51 13.44 3.61 -0.99
C ALA A 51 13.32 2.65 0.20
N PHE A 52 13.71 1.38 0.01
CA PHE A 52 13.68 0.40 1.09
C PHE A 52 14.69 0.75 2.22
N VAL A 53 15.93 1.11 1.88
CA VAL A 53 16.93 1.58 2.86
C VAL A 53 16.44 2.82 3.61
N ALA A 54 15.79 3.76 2.91
CA ALA A 54 15.19 4.93 3.54
C ALA A 54 14.07 4.55 4.51
N TYR A 55 13.18 3.62 4.12
CA TYR A 55 12.15 3.09 5.02
C TYR A 55 12.77 2.48 6.29
N ILE A 56 13.80 1.65 6.15
CA ILE A 56 14.47 1.03 7.31
C ILE A 56 15.06 2.10 8.22
N GLY A 57 15.89 3.00 7.69
CA GLY A 57 16.63 3.96 8.50
C GLY A 57 15.77 5.06 9.10
N GLN A 58 14.77 5.56 8.36
CA GLN A 58 14.01 6.75 8.75
C GLN A 58 12.66 6.43 9.39
N VAL A 59 12.09 5.25 9.11
CA VAL A 59 10.73 4.90 9.55
C VAL A 59 10.74 3.71 10.49
N LEU A 60 11.33 2.58 10.10
CA LEU A 60 11.29 1.36 10.92
C LEU A 60 12.19 1.45 12.15
N CYS A 61 13.50 1.63 11.96
CA CYS A 61 14.49 1.61 13.03
C CYS A 61 14.18 2.55 14.22
N PRO A 62 13.69 3.78 14.02
CA PRO A 62 13.33 4.66 15.13
C PRO A 62 12.21 4.12 16.03
N THR A 63 11.41 3.18 15.53
CA THR A 63 10.33 2.54 16.29
C THR A 63 10.77 1.24 16.97
N LEU A 64 11.97 0.73 16.67
CA LEU A 64 12.50 -0.51 17.24
C LEU A 64 13.12 -0.26 18.62
N LYS A 65 12.99 -1.25 19.49
CA LYS A 65 13.58 -1.34 20.82
C LYS A 65 14.47 -2.57 20.89
N GLN A 66 15.38 -2.57 21.86
CA GLN A 66 16.20 -3.75 22.13
C GLN A 66 15.31 -4.97 22.40
N GLY A 67 15.59 -6.07 21.71
CA GLY A 67 14.82 -7.31 21.81
C GLY A 67 13.71 -7.47 20.78
N ASP A 68 13.40 -6.45 19.99
CA ASP A 68 12.48 -6.59 18.86
C ASP A 68 13.06 -7.50 17.77
N ILE A 69 12.19 -8.31 17.16
CA ILE A 69 12.52 -9.19 16.03
C ILE A 69 11.77 -8.69 14.81
N VAL A 70 12.51 -8.40 13.74
CA VAL A 70 11.93 -8.05 12.43
C VAL A 70 11.86 -9.32 11.60
N VAL A 71 10.67 -9.61 11.06
CA VAL A 71 10.44 -10.68 10.10
C VAL A 71 10.02 -10.04 8.79
N MET A 72 10.67 -10.43 7.70
CA MET A 72 10.45 -9.91 6.35
C MET A 72 10.46 -11.08 5.35
N ASP A 73 9.84 -10.87 4.20
CA ASP A 73 10.04 -11.73 3.03
C ASP A 73 11.47 -11.59 2.46
N ASN A 74 11.80 -12.42 1.46
CA ASN A 74 13.14 -12.55 0.90
C ASN A 74 13.32 -11.75 -0.38
#